data_AF-A0AAW5MUZ9-F1
#
_entry.id   AF-A0AAW5MUZ9-F1
#
_cell.length_a   1.000
_cell.length_b   1.000
_cell.length_c   1.000
_cell.angle_alpha   90.00
_cell.angle_beta   90.00
_cell.angle_gamma   90.00
#
_symmetry.space_group_name_H-M   'P 1'
#
loop_
_entity.id
_entity.type
_entity.pdbx_description
1 polymer ?
#
loop_
_entity_poly.entity_id
_entity_poly.type
_entity_poly.pdbx_seq_one_letter_code
_entity_poly.pdbx_strand_id
1 'polypeptide(L)' 'DIGGGTTEVAVIYLNGVVYSSSVRIGGERFYEAIINYVRRNYGSLIGEATAERIKHEIGSDYPGDEVREIEVRGRNL' A
#
# COMPACT_ATOMS: atom_id res chain seq x y z
N ASP A 1 5.51 7.52 11.08
CA ASP A 1 4.69 6.32 11.25
C ASP A 1 3.75 6.23 10.06
N ILE A 2 3.55 5.03 9.49
CA ILE A 2 2.64 4.82 8.36
C ILE A 2 1.58 3.82 8.83
N GLY A 3 0.40 4.34 9.19
CA GLY A 3 -0.77 3.56 9.55
C GLY A 3 -1.61 3.13 8.34
N GLY A 4 -2.83 2.64 8.60
CA GLY A 4 -3.79 2.26 7.56
C GLY A 4 -4.30 3.46 6.76
N GLY A 5 -5.01 4.39 7.42
CA GLY A 5 -5.58 5.57 6.76
C GLY A 5 -4.76 6.85 6.89
N THR A 6 -3.74 6.87 7.75
CA THR A 6 -2.93 8.06 8.03
C THR A 6 -1.44 7.75 8.09
N THR A 7 -0.64 8.80 7.86
CA THR A 7 0.82 8.78 8.03
C THR A 7 1.20 9.97 8.89
N GLU A 8 1.89 9.71 9.98
CA GLU A 8 2.34 10.68 10.96
C GLU A 8 3.83 10.96 10.79
N VAL A 9 4.20 12.23 10.80
CA VAL A 9 5.60 12.67 10.78
C VAL A 9 5.83 13.53 12.01
N ALA A 10 6.86 13.20 12.80
CA ALA A 10 7.22 13.97 13.99
C ALA A 10 8.73 14.20 14.06
N VAL A 11 9.13 15.37 14.53
CA VAL A 11 10.51 15.73 14.88
C VAL A 11 10.62 15.75 16.39
N ILE A 12 11.53 14.95 16.95
CA ILE A 12 11.70 14.77 18.39
C ILE A 12 13.08 15.30 18.81
N TYR A 13 13.12 16.07 19.89
CA TYR A 13 14.36 16.58 20.50
C TYR A 13 14.23 16.66 22.02
N LEU A 14 15.25 16.24 22.77
CA LEU A 14 15.27 16.24 24.25
C LEU A 14 13.98 15.71 24.89
N ASN A 15 13.52 14.54 24.46
CA ASN A 15 12.27 13.90 24.92
C ASN A 15 10.98 14.72 24.68
N GLY A 16 11.03 15.78 23.86
CA GLY A 16 9.88 16.58 23.43
C GLY A 16 9.62 16.50 21.94
N VAL A 17 8.37 16.74 21.53
CA VAL A 17 7.99 16.87 20.12
C VAL A 17 8.15 18.33 19.71
N VAL A 18 9.04 18.58 18.75
CA VAL A 18 9.32 19.92 18.19
C VAL A 18 8.36 20.25 17.06
N TYR A 19 7.99 19.26 16.27
CA TYR A 19 7.03 19.38 15.18
C TYR A 19 6.29 18.06 15.01
N SER A 20 5.00 18.12 14.70
CA SER A 20 4.23 16.96 14.26
C SER A 20 3.26 17.36 13.16
N SER A 21 3.06 16.45 12.22
CA SER A 21 2.10 16.57 11.12
C SER A 21 1.51 15.20 10.82
N SER A 22 0.27 15.19 10.35
CA SER A 22 -0.42 13.97 9.93
C SER A 22 -1.08 14.23 8.58
N VAL A 23 -0.95 13.27 7.68
CA VAL A 23 -1.62 13.27 6.38
C VAL A 23 -2.59 12.10 6.31
N ARG A 24 -3.74 12.30 5.66
CA ARG A 24 -4.78 11.26 5.46
C ARG A 24 -4.46 10.36 4.27
N ILE A 25 -3.26 9.78 4.33
CA ILE A 25 -2.70 8.84 3.36
C ILE A 25 -1.97 7.78 4.18
N GLY A 26 -2.21 6.51 3.91
CA GLY A 26 -1.53 5.40 4.56
C GLY A 26 -1.58 4.14 3.71
N GLY A 27 -1.47 2.98 4.37
CA GLY A 27 -1.55 1.66 3.75
C GLY A 27 -2.76 1.43 2.84
N GLU A 28 -3.89 2.07 3.13
CA GLU A 28 -5.12 1.96 2.33
C GLU A 28 -4.93 2.41 0.89
N ARG A 29 -4.16 3.48 0.69
CA ARG A 29 -3.86 3.98 -0.66
C ARG A 29 -3.03 2.99 -1.48
N PHE A 30 -2.23 2.15 -0.84
CA PHE A 30 -1.41 1.17 -1.55
C PHE A 30 -2.26 0.04 -2.11
N TYR A 31 -3.14 -0.57 -1.31
CA TYR A 31 -3.99 -1.64 -1.85
C TYR A 31 -5.05 -1.09 -2.81
N GLU A 32 -5.56 0.13 -2.62
CA GLU A 32 -6.42 0.81 -3.60
C GLU A 32 -5.73 0.98 -4.96
N ALA A 33 -4.45 1.39 -4.95
CA ALA A 33 -3.65 1.51 -6.16
C ALA A 33 -3.48 0.16 -6.86
N ILE A 34 -3.27 -0.92 -6.09
CA ILE A 34 -3.17 -2.29 -6.61
C ILE A 34 -4.49 -2.74 -7.25
N ILE A 35 -5.65 -2.54 -6.60
CA ILE A 35 -6.97 -2.87 -7.17
C ILE A 35 -7.17 -2.14 -8.50
N ASN A 36 -6.89 -0.84 -8.53
CA ASN A 36 -7.03 -0.01 -9.73
C ASN A 36 -6.04 -0.41 -10.84
N TYR A 37 -4.84 -0.84 -10.48
CA TYR A 37 -3.87 -1.39 -11.43
C TYR A 37 -4.40 -2.68 -12.05
N VAL A 38 -4.87 -3.63 -11.22
CA VAL A 38 -5.36 -4.92 -11.70
C VAL A 38 -6.59 -4.74 -12.61
N ARG A 39 -7.52 -3.87 -12.21
CA ARG A 39 -8.70 -3.53 -13.00
C ARG A 39 -8.35 -2.98 -14.38
N ARG A 40 -7.39 -2.04 -14.46
CA ARG A 40 -7.02 -1.37 -15.72
C ARG A 40 -6.21 -2.25 -16.66
N ASN A 41 -5.34 -3.11 -16.13
CA ASN A 41 -4.41 -3.91 -16.94
C ASN A 41 -4.95 -5.30 -17.28
N TYR A 42 -5.82 -5.88 -16.44
CA TYR A 42 -6.32 -7.25 -16.61
C TYR A 42 -7.85 -7.36 -16.72
N GLY A 43 -8.60 -6.26 -16.61
CA GLY A 43 -10.07 -6.27 -16.68
C GLY A 43 -10.76 -7.00 -15.52
N SER A 44 -10.01 -7.40 -14.50
CA SER A 44 -10.50 -8.17 -13.35
C SER A 44 -10.59 -7.31 -12.11
N LEU A 45 -11.64 -7.52 -11.32
CA LEU A 45 -11.83 -6.88 -10.01
C LEU A 45 -11.34 -7.83 -8.91
N ILE A 46 -10.46 -7.32 -8.04
CA ILE A 46 -10.01 -8.01 -6.82
C ILE A 46 -10.47 -7.23 -5.58
N GLY A 47 -10.69 -7.94 -4.47
CA GLY A 47 -11.06 -7.32 -3.20
C GLY A 47 -9.86 -6.77 -2.44
N GLU A 48 -10.13 -5.97 -1.41
CA GLU A 48 -9.11 -5.36 -0.54
C GLU A 48 -8.18 -6.39 0.09
N ALA A 49 -8.72 -7.47 0.66
CA ALA A 49 -7.91 -8.52 1.27
C ALA A 49 -6.93 -9.17 0.27
N THR A 50 -7.32 -9.32 -0.99
CA THR A 50 -6.45 -9.84 -2.04
C THR A 50 -5.38 -8.82 -2.43
N ALA A 51 -5.74 -7.55 -2.56
CA ALA A 51 -4.80 -6.48 -2.88
C ALA A 51 -3.79 -6.25 -1.74
N GLU A 52 -4.23 -6.35 -0.49
CA GLU A 52 -3.37 -6.27 0.69
C GLU A 52 -2.38 -7.44 0.74
N ARG A 53 -2.83 -8.65 0.38
CA ARG A 53 -1.94 -9.80 0.25
C ARG A 53 -0.87 -9.58 -0.83
N ILE A 54 -1.25 -9.06 -2.00
CA ILE A 54 -0.30 -8.68 -3.06
C ILE A 54 0.73 -7.67 -2.52
N LYS A 55 0.27 -6.63 -1.81
CA LYS A 55 1.14 -5.62 -1.20
C LYS A 55 2.21 -6.24 -0.29
N HIS A 56 1.83 -7.19 0.56
CA HIS A 56 2.75 -7.83 1.49
C HIS A 56 3.68 -8.86 0.86
N GLU A 57 3.22 -9.64 -0.12
CA GLU A 57 4.03 -10.70 -0.72
C GLU A 57 5.02 -10.18 -1.76
N ILE A 58 4.59 -9.23 -2.60
CA ILE A 58 5.38 -8.77 -3.76
C ILE A 58 5.50 -7.24 -3.88
N GLY A 59 4.86 -6.46 -2.99
CA GLY A 59 4.99 -5.01 -3.00
C GLY A 59 6.38 -4.55 -2.61
N SER A 60 6.98 -3.64 -3.40
CA SER A 60 8.27 -3.02 -3.13
C SER A 60 8.29 -1.58 -3.65
N ASP A 61 8.87 -0.67 -2.87
CA ASP A 61 9.11 0.73 -3.27
C ASP A 61 10.47 0.90 -4.00
N TYR A 62 11.26 -0.17 -4.05
CA TYR A 62 12.56 -0.20 -4.71
C TYR A 62 12.64 -1.38 -5.69
N PRO A 63 13.28 -1.23 -6.86
CA PRO A 63 13.48 -2.36 -7.78
C PRO A 63 14.21 -3.49 -7.07
N GLY A 64 13.57 -4.65 -6.98
CA GLY A 64 14.21 -5.85 -6.47
C GLY A 64 15.12 -6.49 -7.53
N ASP A 65 16.13 -7.22 -7.09
CA ASP A 65 17.00 -8.00 -7.98
C ASP A 65 16.25 -9.18 -8.63
N GLU A 66 15.16 -9.64 -8.00
CA GLU A 66 14.33 -10.75 -8.44
C GLU A 66 12.89 -10.31 -8.71
N VAL A 67 12.33 -10.78 -9.83
CA VAL A 67 10.91 -10.62 -10.14
C VAL A 67 10.11 -11.61 -9.31
N ARG A 68 9.20 -11.12 -8.47
CA ARG A 68 8.26 -11.94 -7.70
C ARG A 68 6.89 -11.91 -8.33
N GLU A 69 6.25 -13.07 -8.38
CA GLU A 69 4.92 -13.24 -8.94
C GLU A 69 3.98 -13.92 -7.93
N ILE A 70 2.68 -13.65 -8.07
CA ILE A 70 1.63 -14.18 -7.21
C ILE A 70 0.39 -14.44 -8.05
N GLU A 71 -0.23 -15.61 -7.87
CA GLU A 71 -1.53 -15.89 -8.49
C GLU A 71 -2.66 -15.36 -7.60
N VAL A 72 -3.59 -14.64 -8.22
CA VAL A 72 -4.77 -14.08 -7.56
C VAL A 72 -6.03 -14.35 -8.37
N ARG A 73 -7.14 -14.60 -7.67
CA ARG A 73 -8.45 -14.79 -8.30
C ARG A 73 -9.28 -13.54 -8.12
N GLY A 74 -9.87 -13.07 -9.21
CA GLY A 74 -10.79 -11.94 -9.22
C GLY A 74 -12.09 -12.29 -9.93
N ARG A 75 -12.98 -11.31 -10.01
CA ARG A 75 -14.23 -11.39 -10.77
C ARG A 75 -14.06 -10.61 -12.06
N ASN A 76 -14.50 -11.19 -13.17
CA ASN A 76 -14.51 -10.49 -14.44
C ASN A 76 -15.60 -9.41 -14.44
N LEU A 77 -15.36 -8.33 -15.19
CA LEU A 77 -16.33 -7.26 -15.45
C LEU A 77 -16.95 -7.40 -16.83
#